data_AF-A0A958DAM2-F1
#
_entry.id   AF-A0A958DAM2-F1
#
_cell.length_a   1.000
_cell.length_b   1.000
_cell.length_c   1.000
_cell.angle_alpha   90.00
_cell.angle_beta   90.00
_cell.angle_gamma   90.00
#
_symmetry.space_group_name_H-M   'P 1'
#
loop_
_entity.id
_entity.type
_entity.pdbx_description
1 polymer ?
#
loop_
_entity_poly.entity_id
_entity_poly.type
_entity_poly.pdbx_seq_one_letter_code
_entity_poly.pdbx_strand_id
1 'polypeptide(L)'
;MNINSLLVGKPATFWKTCIAPGTLRDLIHDCHLDPLGVDTVAAYRQENSLSVNGTSPVSFERYARWFQGRNTIQILPWHVERIATKNGMYIAFMGNGEQISATNLVLATCLRACSLVGCKVNAAQVTLLRSHDIFARLHFQNGYPQLDHQFQTSMPGLFIASMTAEHNFRRPAALFAQARASATAIGQAIHHRIQTG
;
A
#
# COMPACT_ATOMS: atom_id res chain seq x y z
N MET A 1 8.47 9.00 -13.91
CA MET A 1 8.70 9.29 -12.48
C MET A 1 9.61 8.18 -11.97
N ASN A 2 10.90 8.43 -11.70
CA ASN A 2 11.83 7.38 -11.27
C ASN A 2 12.06 7.47 -9.76
N ILE A 3 11.26 6.75 -8.97
CA ILE A 3 11.39 6.66 -7.51
C ILE A 3 12.01 5.30 -7.21
N ASN A 4 13.23 5.28 -6.66
CA ASN A 4 13.81 4.04 -6.16
C ASN A 4 12.95 3.55 -4.97
N SER A 5 12.34 2.38 -5.12
CA SER A 5 11.38 1.86 -4.16
C SER A 5 11.70 0.42 -3.79
N LEU A 6 11.52 0.11 -2.51
CA LEU A 6 11.76 -1.21 -1.94
C LEU A 6 10.51 -1.64 -1.19
N LEU A 7 9.93 -2.77 -1.57
CA LEU A 7 8.75 -3.32 -0.92
C LEU A 7 9.18 -4.32 0.15
N VAL A 8 8.91 -4.01 1.42
CA VAL A 8 9.22 -4.90 2.55
C VAL A 8 7.93 -5.53 3.08
N GLY A 9 7.95 -6.83 3.33
CA GLY A 9 6.80 -7.60 3.80
C GLY A 9 6.50 -8.77 2.88
N LYS A 10 5.35 -9.42 3.08
CA LYS A 10 4.90 -10.54 2.26
C LYS A 10 3.69 -10.11 1.43
N PRO A 11 3.88 -9.54 0.22
CA PRO A 11 2.78 -9.05 -0.59
C PRO A 11 1.80 -10.16 -0.92
N ALA A 12 0.53 -9.81 -1.01
CA ALA A 12 -0.55 -10.73 -1.32
C ALA A 12 -0.79 -11.88 -0.31
N THR A 13 -0.01 -12.03 0.78
CA THR A 13 -0.18 -13.16 1.72
C THR A 13 -1.54 -13.13 2.41
N PHE A 14 -2.02 -11.97 2.86
CA PHE A 14 -3.37 -11.84 3.42
C PHE A 14 -4.42 -12.35 2.42
N TRP A 15 -4.32 -11.97 1.15
CA TRP A 15 -5.28 -12.37 0.11
C TRP A 15 -5.24 -13.88 -0.15
N LYS A 16 -4.04 -14.48 -0.16
CA LYS A 16 -3.87 -15.93 -0.32
C LYS A 16 -4.48 -16.74 0.82
N THR A 17 -4.46 -16.19 2.03
CA THR A 17 -4.83 -16.93 3.24
C THR A 17 -6.25 -16.64 3.71
N CYS A 18 -6.79 -15.45 3.43
CA CYS A 18 -8.05 -14.98 3.99
C CYS A 18 -9.18 -14.82 2.95
N ILE A 19 -8.89 -14.87 1.65
CA ILE A 19 -9.90 -14.67 0.60
C ILE A 19 -10.07 -15.97 -0.20
N ALA A 20 -11.31 -16.43 -0.33
CA ALA A 20 -11.61 -17.61 -1.12
C ALA A 20 -11.21 -17.42 -2.60
N PRO A 21 -10.66 -18.45 -3.27
CA PRO A 21 -10.31 -18.36 -4.68
C PRO A 21 -11.51 -17.89 -5.52
N GLY A 22 -11.36 -16.75 -6.20
CA GLY A 22 -12.37 -16.22 -7.09
C GLY A 22 -13.25 -15.10 -6.53
N THR A 23 -13.18 -14.76 -5.24
CA THR A 23 -13.93 -13.64 -4.65
C THR A 23 -13.53 -12.28 -5.23
N LEU A 24 -12.33 -12.14 -5.78
CA LEU A 24 -11.85 -10.88 -6.37
C LEU A 24 -12.18 -10.72 -7.86
N ARG A 25 -12.80 -11.71 -8.52
CA ARG A 25 -12.98 -11.71 -9.98
C ARG A 25 -13.74 -10.48 -10.49
N ASP A 26 -14.76 -10.05 -9.76
CA ASP A 26 -15.64 -8.95 -10.17
C ASP A 26 -15.08 -7.56 -9.80
N LEU A 27 -14.04 -7.47 -8.97
CA LEU A 27 -13.46 -6.19 -8.54
C LEU A 27 -12.41 -5.61 -9.52
N ILE A 28 -11.96 -6.38 -10.52
CA ILE A 28 -10.73 -6.08 -11.28
C ILE A 28 -11.02 -5.43 -12.64
N HIS A 29 -12.27 -5.38 -13.10
CA HIS A 29 -12.57 -4.89 -14.46
C HIS A 29 -12.14 -3.42 -14.69
N ASP A 30 -12.18 -2.58 -13.65
CA ASP A 30 -11.70 -1.17 -13.70
C ASP A 30 -10.60 -0.83 -12.67
N CYS A 31 -10.16 -1.80 -11.86
CA CYS A 31 -9.17 -1.55 -10.80
C CYS A 31 -7.80 -2.14 -11.18
N HIS A 32 -6.86 -1.30 -11.60
CA HIS A 32 -5.47 -1.68 -11.87
C HIS A 32 -4.49 -1.02 -10.89
N LEU A 33 -3.29 -1.59 -10.80
CA LEU A 33 -2.26 -1.14 -9.85
C LEU A 33 -1.46 0.07 -10.37
N ASP A 34 -1.35 0.22 -11.68
CA ASP A 34 -0.46 1.22 -12.28
C ASP A 34 -1.01 2.66 -12.17
N PRO A 35 -0.37 3.59 -11.43
CA PRO A 35 -0.75 5.00 -11.46
C PRO A 35 -0.59 5.66 -12.84
N LEU A 36 0.33 5.18 -13.68
CA LEU A 36 0.64 5.74 -15.00
C LEU A 36 -0.30 5.24 -16.11
N GLY A 37 -1.05 4.17 -15.86
CA GLY A 37 -1.98 3.60 -16.83
C GLY A 37 -1.30 2.89 -18.02
N VAL A 38 -0.04 2.48 -17.87
CA VAL A 38 0.73 1.71 -18.86
C VAL A 38 0.55 0.21 -18.61
N ASP A 39 0.91 -0.28 -17.43
CA ASP A 39 0.84 -1.68 -17.04
C ASP A 39 -0.53 -2.02 -16.41
N THR A 40 -1.59 -1.79 -17.17
CA THR A 40 -2.98 -2.04 -16.77
C THR A 40 -3.38 -3.51 -16.90
N VAL A 41 -4.56 -3.87 -16.37
CA VAL A 41 -5.15 -5.22 -16.58
C VAL A 41 -5.41 -5.48 -18.08
N ALA A 42 -5.79 -4.45 -18.84
CA ALA A 42 -5.96 -4.54 -20.29
C ALA A 42 -4.63 -4.86 -21.00
N ALA A 43 -3.55 -4.18 -20.61
CA ALA A 43 -2.20 -4.46 -21.12
C ALA A 43 -1.76 -5.89 -20.80
N TYR A 44 -2.00 -6.37 -19.57
CA TYR A 44 -1.74 -7.76 -19.18
C TYR A 44 -2.53 -8.75 -20.06
N ARG A 45 -3.82 -8.50 -20.30
CA ARG A 45 -4.66 -9.36 -21.14
C ARG A 45 -4.12 -9.44 -22.56
N GLN A 46 -3.80 -8.28 -23.15
CA GLN A 46 -3.26 -8.19 -24.50
C GLN A 46 -1.97 -9.01 -24.66
N GLU A 47 -1.03 -8.88 -23.73
CA GLU A 47 0.25 -9.62 -23.78
C GLU A 47 0.08 -11.13 -23.59
N ASN A 48 -0.89 -11.54 -22.77
CA ASN A 48 -1.14 -12.94 -22.48
C ASN A 48 -2.15 -13.57 -23.45
N SER A 49 -2.43 -12.91 -24.59
CA SER A 49 -3.39 -13.37 -25.61
C SER A 49 -4.78 -13.69 -25.04
N LEU A 50 -5.16 -12.99 -23.97
CA LEU A 50 -6.50 -13.04 -23.40
C LEU A 50 -7.35 -11.98 -24.10
N SER A 51 -8.63 -12.26 -24.31
CA SER A 51 -9.55 -11.24 -24.85
C SER A 51 -9.52 -10.01 -23.95
N VAL A 52 -9.17 -8.86 -24.54
CA VAL A 52 -9.06 -7.56 -23.86
C VAL A 52 -10.39 -7.18 -23.20
N ASN A 53 -11.51 -7.53 -23.85
CA ASN A 53 -12.87 -7.37 -23.35
C ASN A 53 -13.48 -8.69 -22.82
N GLY A 54 -12.65 -9.72 -22.61
CA GLY A 54 -13.11 -11.04 -22.24
C GLY A 54 -13.66 -11.09 -20.83
N THR A 55 -14.84 -11.70 -20.67
CA THR A 55 -15.44 -12.02 -19.36
C THR A 55 -14.66 -13.10 -18.60
N SER A 56 -13.68 -13.76 -19.24
CA SER A 56 -12.81 -14.71 -18.58
C SER A 56 -12.05 -14.03 -17.43
N PRO A 57 -12.17 -14.54 -16.20
CA PRO A 57 -11.63 -13.89 -15.02
C PRO A 57 -10.09 -13.91 -15.04
N VAL A 58 -9.47 -12.74 -15.03
CA VAL A 58 -8.05 -12.61 -14.70
C VAL A 58 -7.92 -12.68 -13.19
N SER A 59 -7.09 -13.61 -12.70
CA SER A 59 -6.72 -13.60 -11.28
C SER A 59 -5.90 -12.36 -10.97
N PHE A 60 -6.34 -11.54 -10.01
CA PHE A 60 -5.59 -10.37 -9.52
C PHE A 60 -4.15 -10.72 -9.16
N GLU A 61 -3.92 -11.91 -8.60
CA GLU A 61 -2.59 -12.38 -8.24
C GLU A 61 -1.67 -12.50 -9.47
N ARG A 62 -2.20 -13.02 -10.59
CA ARG A 62 -1.42 -13.16 -11.83
C ARG A 62 -1.08 -11.79 -12.41
N TYR A 63 -2.06 -10.90 -12.45
CA TYR A 63 -1.85 -9.51 -12.85
C TYR A 63 -0.81 -8.81 -11.95
N ALA A 64 -0.94 -8.92 -10.62
CA ALA A 64 -0.03 -8.29 -9.67
C ALA A 64 1.42 -8.81 -9.79
N ARG A 65 1.61 -10.12 -9.99
CA ARG A 65 2.94 -10.70 -10.24
C ARG A 65 3.54 -10.21 -11.56
N TRP A 66 2.74 -10.14 -12.61
CA TRP A 66 3.17 -9.59 -13.90
C TRP A 66 3.56 -8.11 -13.78
N PHE A 67 2.73 -7.31 -13.12
CA PHE A 67 2.98 -5.89 -12.87
C PHE A 67 4.26 -5.67 -12.08
N GLN A 68 4.49 -6.49 -11.05
CA GLN A 68 5.70 -6.47 -10.24
C GLN A 68 6.96 -6.76 -11.08
N GLY A 69 6.90 -7.77 -11.95
CA GLY A 69 8.01 -8.15 -12.84
C GLY A 69 8.31 -7.05 -13.87
N ARG A 70 7.28 -6.48 -14.49
CA ARG A 70 7.38 -5.33 -15.42
C ARG A 70 8.09 -4.13 -14.80
N ASN A 71 7.75 -3.82 -13.55
CA ASN A 71 8.24 -2.62 -12.86
C ASN A 71 9.51 -2.86 -12.03
N THR A 72 10.12 -4.05 -12.11
CA THR A 72 11.33 -4.43 -11.36
C THR A 72 11.21 -4.11 -9.86
N ILE A 73 10.02 -4.32 -9.26
CA ILE A 73 9.77 -4.00 -7.85
C ILE A 73 10.48 -5.05 -6.99
N GLN A 74 11.55 -4.62 -6.30
CA GLN A 74 12.27 -5.46 -5.36
C GLN A 74 11.41 -5.73 -4.13
N ILE A 75 11.28 -7.01 -3.76
CA ILE A 75 10.59 -7.44 -2.54
C ILE A 75 11.59 -8.04 -1.57
N LEU A 76 11.56 -7.57 -0.32
CA LEU A 76 12.18 -8.25 0.80
C LEU A 76 11.09 -8.92 1.64
N PRO A 77 11.01 -10.26 1.65
CA PRO A 77 9.91 -11.02 2.23
C PRO A 77 9.93 -11.09 3.77
N TRP A 78 10.58 -10.13 4.43
CA TRP A 78 10.75 -10.08 5.88
C TRP A 78 9.61 -9.32 6.55
N HIS A 79 9.21 -9.79 7.72
CA HIS A 79 8.29 -9.04 8.57
C HIS A 79 9.03 -7.82 9.14
N VAL A 80 8.42 -6.65 9.07
CA VAL A 80 8.89 -5.46 9.78
C VAL A 80 8.38 -5.57 11.21
N GLU A 81 9.28 -5.63 12.18
CA GLU A 81 8.94 -5.75 13.60
C GLU A 81 8.72 -4.39 14.24
N ARG A 82 9.51 -3.39 13.80
CA ARG A 82 9.49 -2.05 14.37
C ARG A 82 9.92 -1.01 13.34
N ILE A 83 9.42 0.21 13.51
CA ILE A 83 9.88 1.39 12.78
C ILE A 83 10.35 2.42 13.81
N ALA A 84 11.39 3.18 13.49
CA ALA A 84 11.86 4.31 14.28
C ALA A 84 12.22 5.48 13.37
N THR A 85 12.50 6.63 13.97
CA THR A 85 13.07 7.78 13.26
C THR A 85 14.44 8.14 13.83
N LYS A 86 15.43 8.36 12.96
CA LYS A 86 16.76 8.82 13.34
C LYS A 86 17.30 9.77 12.29
N ASN A 87 17.79 10.95 12.70
CA ASN A 87 18.39 11.94 11.81
C ASN A 87 17.52 12.28 10.57
N GLY A 88 16.21 12.41 10.76
CA GLY A 88 15.27 12.71 9.67
C GLY A 88 14.93 11.54 8.74
N MET A 89 15.44 10.34 9.00
CA MET A 89 15.11 9.12 8.26
C MET A 89 14.22 8.18 9.07
N TYR A 90 13.41 7.40 8.37
CA TYR A 90 12.71 6.23 8.89
C TYR A 90 13.64 5.02 8.87
N ILE A 91 13.66 4.25 9.94
CA ILE A 91 14.42 2.99 10.04
C ILE A 91 13.43 1.86 10.31
N ALA A 92 13.34 0.91 9.38
CA ALA A 92 12.58 -0.33 9.54
C ALA A 92 13.50 -1.44 10.05
N PHE A 93 13.10 -2.09 11.15
CA PHE A 93 13.78 -3.23 11.75
C PHE A 93 13.05 -4.50 11.32
N MET A 94 13.77 -5.40 10.65
CA MET A 94 13.21 -6.64 10.12
C MET A 94 13.46 -7.80 11.06
N GLY A 95 12.60 -8.83 11.01
CA GLY A 95 12.73 -10.02 11.87
C GLY A 95 13.94 -10.92 11.58
N ASN A 96 14.72 -10.63 10.54
CA ASN A 96 16.04 -11.24 10.32
C ASN A 96 17.19 -10.44 10.96
N GLY A 97 16.90 -9.35 11.67
CA GLY A 97 17.88 -8.46 12.31
C GLY A 97 18.42 -7.36 11.40
N GLU A 98 18.15 -7.39 10.09
CA GLU A 98 18.56 -6.34 9.17
C GLU A 98 17.76 -5.04 9.38
N GLN A 99 18.33 -3.93 8.93
CA GLN A 99 17.71 -2.60 9.01
C GLN A 99 17.73 -1.92 7.64
N ILE A 100 16.63 -1.26 7.30
CA ILE A 100 16.52 -0.43 6.10
C ILE A 100 16.19 0.99 6.52
N SER A 101 16.89 1.95 5.94
CA SER A 101 16.61 3.38 6.13
C SER A 101 16.00 4.00 4.87
N ALA A 102 15.05 4.91 5.05
CA ALA A 102 14.41 5.62 3.96
C ALA A 102 13.98 7.03 4.41
N THR A 103 14.00 7.99 3.48
CA THR A 103 13.46 9.35 3.70
C THR A 103 11.95 9.40 3.56
N ASN A 104 11.36 8.47 2.81
CA ASN A 104 9.93 8.33 2.63
C ASN A 104 9.52 6.88 2.95
N LEU A 105 8.43 6.72 3.69
CA LEU A 105 7.89 5.45 4.14
C LEU A 105 6.40 5.40 3.81
N VAL A 106 5.97 4.35 3.10
CA VAL A 106 4.56 4.10 2.79
C VAL A 106 4.10 2.88 3.56
N LEU A 107 3.11 3.05 4.43
CA LEU A 107 2.46 1.95 5.13
C LEU A 107 1.21 1.52 4.37
N ALA A 108 1.28 0.34 3.75
CA ALA A 108 0.17 -0.29 3.02
C ALA A 108 -0.26 -1.61 3.69
N THR A 109 -0.23 -1.67 5.02
CA THR A 109 -0.59 -2.88 5.77
C THR A 109 -2.10 -2.98 5.94
N CYS A 110 -2.66 -4.13 5.57
CA CYS A 110 -4.03 -4.49 5.94
C CYS A 110 -4.02 -4.91 7.42
N LEU A 111 -4.90 -4.33 8.22
CA LEU A 111 -5.05 -4.75 9.62
C LEU A 111 -5.81 -6.07 9.67
N ARG A 112 -5.14 -7.13 10.16
CA ARG A 112 -5.70 -8.49 10.34
C ARG A 112 -7.01 -8.52 11.14
N ALA A 113 -7.35 -7.48 11.88
CA ALA A 113 -8.57 -7.38 12.68
C ALA A 113 -9.83 -7.03 11.85
N CYS A 114 -9.69 -6.64 10.57
CA CYS A 114 -10.84 -6.39 9.70
C CYS A 114 -11.31 -7.69 9.04
N SER A 115 -12.03 -8.52 9.81
CA SER A 115 -12.99 -9.42 9.20
C SER A 115 -14.16 -8.54 8.71
N LEU A 116 -14.35 -8.48 7.39
CA LEU A 116 -15.59 -8.11 6.69
C LEU A 116 -16.58 -7.21 7.46
N VAL A 117 -16.57 -5.90 7.14
CA VAL A 117 -17.62 -4.90 7.44
C VAL A 117 -17.89 -4.63 8.93
N GLY A 118 -17.54 -3.43 9.40
CA GLY A 118 -18.04 -2.87 10.66
C GLY A 118 -17.05 -2.75 11.83
N CYS A 119 -15.81 -3.21 11.68
CA CYS A 119 -14.79 -3.02 12.72
C CYS A 119 -14.21 -1.60 12.67
N LYS A 120 -14.24 -0.89 13.81
CA LYS A 120 -13.48 0.35 14.00
C LYS A 120 -12.00 0.00 14.03
N VAL A 121 -11.23 0.49 13.06
CA VAL A 121 -9.77 0.41 13.09
C VAL A 121 -9.27 1.29 14.23
N ASN A 122 -8.57 0.70 15.19
CA ASN A 122 -7.81 1.45 16.18
C ASN A 122 -6.35 1.49 15.72
N ALA A 123 -5.89 2.66 15.26
CA ALA A 123 -4.53 2.81 14.77
C ALA A 123 -3.47 2.56 15.86
N ALA A 124 -3.82 2.69 17.13
CA ALA A 124 -2.96 2.29 18.25
C ALA A 124 -2.71 0.76 18.33
N GLN A 125 -3.47 -0.04 17.58
CA GLN A 125 -3.26 -1.49 17.45
C GLN A 125 -2.42 -1.88 16.23
N VAL A 126 -2.06 -0.93 15.35
CA VAL A 126 -1.11 -1.18 14.27
C VAL A 126 0.28 -1.31 14.89
N THR A 127 0.81 -2.54 15.01
CA THR A 127 2.11 -2.81 15.65
C THR A 127 3.23 -1.89 15.15
N LEU A 128 3.25 -1.58 13.86
CA LEU A 128 4.25 -0.69 13.24
C LEU A 128 4.14 0.77 13.69
N LEU A 129 2.94 1.24 14.06
CA LEU A 129 2.71 2.58 14.58
C LEU A 129 2.86 2.66 16.10
N ARG A 130 3.02 1.52 16.80
CA ARG A 130 3.15 1.47 18.27
C ARG A 130 4.55 1.82 18.78
N SER A 131 5.53 2.04 17.90
CA SER A 131 6.81 2.60 18.34
C SER A 131 6.55 3.97 18.98
N HIS A 132 7.06 4.18 20.20
CA HIS A 132 6.77 5.38 20.98
C HIS A 132 7.04 6.68 20.21
N ASP A 133 8.14 6.72 19.46
CA ASP A 133 8.56 7.89 18.68
C ASP A 133 7.59 8.26 17.54
N ILE A 134 7.03 7.27 16.84
CA ILE A 134 6.07 7.50 15.75
C ILE A 134 4.70 7.82 16.35
N PHE A 135 4.24 7.03 17.32
CA PHE A 135 2.93 7.20 17.91
C PHE A 135 2.75 8.60 18.53
N ALA A 136 3.76 9.09 19.26
CA ALA A 136 3.71 10.39 19.91
C ALA A 136 3.65 11.58 18.94
N ARG A 137 4.08 11.40 17.69
CA ARG A 137 4.17 12.46 16.67
C ARG A 137 3.02 12.44 15.67
N LEU A 138 2.22 11.38 15.68
CA LEU A 138 1.03 11.26 14.85
C LEU A 138 -0.14 12.03 15.46
N HIS A 139 -0.81 12.84 14.65
CA HIS A 139 -2.09 13.41 15.02
C HIS A 139 -3.19 12.38 14.79
N PHE A 140 -4.06 12.20 15.78
CA PHE A 140 -5.19 11.27 15.70
C PHE A 140 -6.53 11.99 15.80
N GLN A 141 -7.52 11.51 15.06
CA GLN A 141 -8.92 11.90 15.19
C GLN A 141 -9.77 10.64 15.26
N ASN A 142 -10.57 10.50 16.31
CA ASN A 142 -11.42 9.32 16.55
C ASN A 142 -10.67 7.97 16.54
N GLY A 143 -9.38 7.96 16.88
CA GLY A 143 -8.54 6.75 16.88
C GLY A 143 -7.89 6.42 15.53
N TYR A 144 -8.00 7.31 14.53
CA TYR A 144 -7.39 7.18 13.20
C TYR A 144 -6.31 8.26 13.00
N PRO A 145 -5.18 7.95 12.33
CA PRO A 145 -4.20 8.96 11.99
C PRO A 145 -4.84 9.98 11.05
N GLN A 146 -4.64 11.27 11.31
CA GLN A 146 -5.04 12.31 10.37
C GLN A 146 -4.07 12.31 9.19
N LEU A 147 -4.64 12.18 7.99
CA LEU A 147 -3.96 12.24 6.71
C LEU A 147 -4.40 13.48 5.94
N ASP A 148 -3.47 14.09 5.21
CA ASP A 148 -3.77 15.10 4.21
C ASP A 148 -4.32 14.48 2.91
N HIS A 149 -4.60 15.31 1.92
CA HIS A 149 -5.12 14.90 0.62
C HIS A 149 -4.14 14.04 -0.20
N GLN A 150 -2.86 13.97 0.19
CA GLN A 150 -1.82 13.16 -0.43
C GLN A 150 -1.52 11.88 0.36
N PHE A 151 -2.38 11.53 1.32
CA PHE A 151 -2.22 10.38 2.21
C PHE A 151 -1.02 10.51 3.18
N GLN A 152 -0.46 11.70 3.35
CA GLN A 152 0.65 11.95 4.27
C GLN A 152 0.12 12.21 5.68
N THR A 153 0.83 11.69 6.67
CA THR A 153 0.55 11.94 8.09
C THR A 153 1.09 13.32 8.54
N SER A 154 0.92 13.65 9.83
CA SER A 154 1.62 14.79 10.46
C SER A 154 3.15 14.65 10.46
N MET A 155 3.69 13.46 10.19
CA MET A 155 5.12 13.23 10.03
C MET A 155 5.53 13.32 8.55
N PRO A 156 6.41 14.27 8.18
CA PRO A 156 6.86 14.44 6.80
C PRO A 156 7.46 13.15 6.20
N GLY A 157 7.03 12.77 5.01
CA GLY A 157 7.50 11.56 4.33
C GLY A 157 6.92 10.25 4.84
N LEU A 158 6.03 10.26 5.85
CA LEU A 158 5.27 9.08 6.26
C LEU A 158 3.86 9.13 5.65
N PHE A 159 3.56 8.16 4.80
CA PHE A 159 2.29 7.99 4.10
C PHE A 159 1.58 6.73 4.57
N ILE A 160 0.25 6.76 4.59
CA ILE A 160 -0.59 5.60 4.96
C ILE A 160 -1.64 5.40 3.87
N ALA A 161 -1.68 4.20 3.29
CA ALA A 161 -2.66 3.79 2.29
C ALA A 161 -3.47 2.58 2.78
N SER A 162 -4.41 2.08 1.97
CA SER A 162 -5.28 0.94 2.29
C SER A 162 -6.29 1.24 3.41
N MET A 163 -6.80 0.22 4.09
CA MET A 163 -7.89 0.30 5.07
C MET A 163 -7.60 1.28 6.22
N THR A 164 -6.33 1.51 6.55
CA THR A 164 -5.91 2.46 7.59
C THR A 164 -6.12 3.93 7.18
N ALA A 165 -6.35 4.22 5.89
CA ALA A 165 -6.66 5.55 5.37
C ALA A 165 -8.16 5.82 5.21
N GLU A 166 -9.03 4.80 5.35
CA GLU A 166 -10.46 4.90 5.00
C GLU A 166 -11.22 6.02 5.72
N HIS A 167 -10.88 6.30 6.97
CA HIS A 167 -11.52 7.35 7.77
C HIS A 167 -11.35 8.75 7.15
N ASN A 168 -10.26 8.99 6.42
CA ASN A 168 -9.94 10.29 5.84
C ASN A 168 -10.58 10.50 4.47
N PHE A 169 -10.85 9.42 3.73
CA PHE A 169 -11.31 9.49 2.34
C PHE A 169 -12.76 9.02 2.13
N ARG A 170 -13.49 8.67 3.21
CA ARG A 170 -14.96 8.42 3.26
C ARG A 170 -15.51 7.43 2.21
N ARG A 171 -14.68 6.59 1.59
CA ARG A 171 -15.08 5.57 0.61
C ARG A 171 -14.68 4.16 1.08
N PRO A 172 -15.55 3.45 1.84
CA PRO A 172 -15.27 2.10 2.30
C PRO A 172 -15.34 1.04 1.17
N ALA A 173 -15.80 1.40 -0.03
CA ALA A 173 -15.93 0.48 -1.14
C ALA A 173 -14.73 0.57 -2.09
N ALA A 174 -14.09 -0.59 -2.27
CA ALA A 174 -13.01 -0.89 -3.19
C ALA A 174 -11.61 -0.41 -2.76
N LEU A 175 -11.02 -1.19 -1.86
CA LEU A 175 -9.58 -1.32 -1.65
C LEU A 175 -8.75 -1.21 -2.95
N PHE A 176 -9.26 -1.74 -4.07
CA PHE A 176 -8.58 -1.70 -5.37
C PHE A 176 -8.86 -0.41 -6.17
N ALA A 177 -10.04 0.20 -6.01
CA ALA A 177 -10.35 1.48 -6.68
C ALA A 177 -9.50 2.64 -6.12
N GLN A 178 -9.12 2.56 -4.84
CA GLN A 178 -8.20 3.53 -4.24
C GLN A 178 -6.73 3.25 -4.53
N ALA A 179 -6.36 2.06 -5.03
CA ALA A 179 -4.96 1.71 -5.25
C ALA A 179 -4.28 2.68 -6.22
N ARG A 180 -4.90 2.94 -7.38
CA ARG A 180 -4.40 3.91 -8.36
C ARG A 180 -4.38 5.34 -7.81
N ALA A 181 -5.46 5.77 -7.17
CA ALA A 181 -5.59 7.13 -6.67
C ALA A 181 -4.56 7.45 -5.59
N SER A 182 -4.38 6.54 -4.63
CA SER A 182 -3.37 6.66 -3.57
C SER A 182 -1.95 6.58 -4.13
N ALA A 183 -1.66 5.64 -5.04
CA ALA A 183 -0.35 5.55 -5.68
C ALA A 183 0.00 6.82 -6.47
N THR A 184 -0.98 7.41 -7.17
CA THR A 184 -0.79 8.66 -7.91
C THR A 184 -0.49 9.82 -6.97
N ALA A 185 -1.33 10.00 -5.94
CA ALA A 185 -1.18 11.10 -4.99
C ALA A 185 0.12 11.01 -4.18
N ILE A 186 0.44 9.82 -3.67
CA ILE A 186 1.67 9.56 -2.92
C ILE A 186 2.90 9.72 -3.84
N GLY A 187 2.85 9.20 -5.06
CA GLY A 187 3.95 9.32 -6.03
C GLY A 187 4.26 10.79 -6.35
N GLN A 188 3.23 11.61 -6.60
CA GLN A 188 3.37 13.04 -6.80
C GLN A 188 3.96 13.75 -5.58
N ALA A 189 3.50 13.43 -4.38
CA ALA A 189 4.01 14.00 -3.14
C ALA A 189 5.48 13.67 -2.90
N ILE A 190 5.87 12.39 -3.08
CA ILE A 190 7.26 11.95 -2.94
C ILE A 190 8.15 12.63 -3.99
N HIS A 191 7.71 12.69 -5.25
CA HIS A 191 8.48 13.34 -6.30
C HIS A 191 8.70 14.82 -6.02
N HIS A 192 7.66 15.55 -5.61
CA HIS A 192 7.79 16.94 -5.22
C HIS A 192 8.79 17.10 -4.07
N ARG A 193 8.69 16.27 -3.03
CA ARG A 193 9.62 16.29 -1.88
C ARG A 193 11.07 16.02 -2.29
N ILE A 194 11.31 15.10 -3.23
CA ILE A 194 12.67 14.82 -3.73
C ILE A 194 13.22 16.01 -4.53
N GLN A 195 12.36 16.76 -5.23
CA GLN A 195 12.78 17.93 -6.01
C GLN A 195 13.00 19.19 -5.17
N THR A 196 12.30 19.34 -4.05
CA THR A 196 12.36 20.53 -3.18
C THR A 196 13.20 20.36 -1.92
N GLY A 197 13.68 19.14 -1.66
CA GLY A 197 14.55 18.80 -0.52
C GLY A 197 16.03 18.83 -0.90
#